data_AF-A0AA47P1B9-F1
#
_entry.id   AF-A0AA47P1B9-F1
#
_cell.length_a   1.000
_cell.length_b   1.000
_cell.length_c   1.000
_cell.angle_alpha   90.00
_cell.angle_beta   90.00
_cell.angle_gamma   90.00
#
_symmetry.space_group_name_H-M   'P 1'
#
loop_
_entity.id
_entity.type
_entity.pdbx_description
1 polymer ?
#
loop_
_entity_poly.entity_id
_entity_poly.type
_entity_poly.pdbx_seq_one_letter_code
_entity_poly.pdbx_strand_id
1 'polypeptide(L)'
;MQELFCLKANYSPDLMSVVKSSLSGEQEQKLLSLFGRVRLHLLYKASVHGFEADDFHRRCDAQGPTLLAAYNTSGYVFGAYTTKDYEESGEGLVCDDKAFLYSISGGKKKAPLRVASDDGQHGFTDGGHGPDFGALKFLEADAAAVASNPGTGFTFVPKDMHGDDLALTEFEVYRVEEFGGLLAKPWRTNIWTAEKRQGLMDKIKSYRPDISGVSSARVLLVGPVGAGKSSFFNSINSVFRGNMTSQAISGVCGKSVTTQFRTFSIKAGKGGKVLPLVLCDTMGLESLPDAGLDVQDLYNIYKGHIEDRYQFSPCTPLSEDAPGFRKRSTLKDQIHCVVYVFDSSQLLADEIVEKMAAIRKKTNQMGVLLLLLMRFIVNVLYLSLSLIPYLWFPLTGIPQLLLMTKVDEACPLVKESLADVYLSEYIYKKAQEFSTTLGIPLGCVLPVKNYSQELDVELRTDVLLLSAVQQMLHYADSFFENQVVDSAEADMAL
;
A
#
# COMPACT_ATOMS: atom_id res chain seq x y z
N MET A 1 16.07 44.90 -9.46
CA MET A 1 15.38 45.30 -10.70
C MET A 1 15.93 44.45 -11.82
N GLN A 2 15.04 43.62 -12.42
CA GLN A 2 15.14 42.97 -13.74
C GLN A 2 16.31 41.99 -13.97
N GLU A 3 16.15 40.73 -14.39
CA GLU A 3 15.07 39.88 -14.96
C GLU A 3 15.51 38.42 -14.67
N LEU A 4 14.75 37.44 -14.16
CA LEU A 4 13.38 36.95 -14.34
C LEU A 4 12.98 36.61 -15.78
N PHE A 5 13.72 35.70 -16.42
CA PHE A 5 13.21 34.89 -17.53
C PHE A 5 13.92 33.52 -17.56
N CYS A 6 13.30 32.50 -16.95
CA CYS A 6 13.50 31.13 -17.38
C CYS A 6 12.14 30.41 -17.34
N LEU A 7 11.52 30.36 -18.51
CA LEU A 7 10.49 29.42 -18.97
C LEU A 7 9.33 29.14 -18.00
N LYS A 8 8.31 30.01 -18.07
CA LYS A 8 6.91 29.57 -17.94
C LYS A 8 6.62 28.59 -19.09
N ALA A 9 6.80 27.30 -18.85
CA ALA A 9 5.99 26.33 -19.57
C ALA A 9 4.53 26.60 -19.17
N ASN A 10 3.67 26.79 -20.16
CA ASN A 10 2.23 26.83 -20.00
C ASN A 10 1.76 25.46 -19.51
N TYR A 11 1.91 25.18 -18.21
CA TYR A 11 1.25 24.08 -17.56
C TYR A 11 -0.08 24.63 -17.06
N SER A 12 -1.16 24.21 -17.72
CA SER A 12 -2.51 24.38 -17.18
C SER A 12 -2.53 23.81 -15.75
N PRO A 13 -3.07 24.52 -14.76
CA PRO A 13 -3.20 24.04 -13.40
C PRO A 13 -4.30 22.99 -13.23
N ASP A 14 -4.72 22.30 -14.30
CA ASP A 14 -5.42 21.01 -14.22
C ASP A 14 -4.41 19.90 -13.89
N LEU A 15 -3.93 20.02 -12.66
CA LEU A 15 -3.07 19.12 -11.93
C LEU A 15 -3.75 17.75 -11.82
N MET A 16 -3.34 16.83 -12.69
CA MET A 16 -3.51 15.36 -12.62
C MET A 16 -4.73 14.92 -11.81
N SER A 17 -5.88 14.88 -12.47
CA SER A 17 -7.06 14.22 -11.92
C SER A 17 -6.66 12.80 -11.52
N VAL A 18 -6.90 12.42 -10.27
CA VAL A 18 -7.13 11.00 -9.91
C VAL A 18 -7.97 10.43 -11.06
N VAL A 19 -7.50 9.39 -11.75
CA VAL A 19 -8.25 8.80 -12.86
C VAL A 19 -9.59 8.35 -12.25
N LYS A 20 -10.65 9.05 -12.63
CA LYS A 20 -12.00 8.81 -12.08
C LYS A 20 -12.77 7.97 -13.07
N SER A 21 -13.45 6.98 -12.51
CA SER A 21 -14.44 6.19 -13.22
C SER A 21 -15.53 7.08 -13.85
N SER A 22 -15.95 6.72 -15.06
CA SER A 22 -17.12 7.27 -15.74
C SER A 22 -18.43 6.64 -15.26
N LEU A 23 -18.39 5.59 -14.43
CA LEU A 23 -19.60 5.00 -13.85
C LEU A 23 -20.27 6.03 -12.93
N SER A 24 -21.55 6.28 -13.18
CA SER A 24 -22.41 6.88 -12.16
C SER A 24 -22.63 5.90 -11.01
N GLY A 25 -22.93 6.41 -9.81
CA GLY A 25 -23.23 5.55 -8.66
C GLY A 25 -24.40 4.57 -8.89
N GLU A 26 -25.37 4.92 -9.74
CA GLU A 26 -26.46 4.00 -10.13
C GLU A 26 -25.94 2.87 -11.04
N GLN A 27 -25.08 3.19 -12.02
CA GLN A 27 -24.47 2.19 -12.90
C GLN A 27 -23.53 1.26 -12.12
N GLU A 28 -22.71 1.81 -11.22
CA GLU A 28 -21.85 1.02 -10.35
C GLU A 28 -22.67 0.06 -9.48
N GLN A 29 -23.76 0.51 -8.85
CA GLN A 29 -24.64 -0.37 -8.07
C GLN A 29 -25.28 -1.48 -8.92
N LYS A 30 -25.74 -1.14 -10.13
CA LYS A 30 -26.28 -2.11 -11.09
C LYS A 30 -25.23 -3.13 -11.50
N LEU A 31 -24.00 -2.68 -11.76
CA LEU A 31 -22.89 -3.54 -12.13
C LEU A 31 -22.52 -4.48 -10.98
N LEU A 32 -22.37 -3.94 -9.76
CA LEU A 32 -22.11 -4.72 -8.55
C LEU A 32 -23.21 -5.75 -8.25
N SER A 33 -24.47 -5.50 -8.66
CA SER A 33 -25.56 -6.47 -8.51
C SER A 33 -25.41 -7.74 -9.35
N LEU A 34 -24.54 -7.72 -10.38
CA LEU A 34 -24.18 -8.91 -11.16
C LEU A 34 -23.19 -9.82 -10.42
N PHE A 35 -22.61 -9.33 -9.33
CA PHE A 35 -21.62 -10.02 -8.52
C PHE A 35 -22.15 -10.31 -7.11
N GLY A 36 -21.39 -11.11 -6.38
CA GLY A 36 -21.53 -11.21 -4.94
C GLY A 36 -20.93 -9.98 -4.24
N ARG A 37 -20.17 -10.24 -3.17
CA ARG A 37 -19.46 -9.18 -2.43
C ARG A 37 -18.11 -8.92 -3.09
N VAL A 38 -18.04 -7.92 -3.96
CA VAL A 38 -16.82 -7.55 -4.68
C VAL A 38 -16.50 -6.05 -4.58
N ARG A 39 -15.24 -5.70 -4.84
CA ARG A 39 -14.77 -4.34 -5.10
C ARG A 39 -14.25 -4.23 -6.53
N LEU A 40 -14.53 -3.09 -7.15
CA LEU A 40 -13.96 -2.71 -8.44
C LEU A 40 -12.80 -1.72 -8.22
N HIS A 41 -11.66 -1.99 -8.83
CA HIS A 41 -10.54 -1.06 -8.90
C HIS A 41 -10.29 -0.67 -10.35
N LEU A 42 -10.41 0.62 -10.67
CA LEU A 42 -10.14 1.11 -12.02
C LEU A 42 -8.65 0.92 -12.36
N LEU A 43 -8.36 0.09 -13.36
CA LEU A 43 -7.03 -0.19 -13.87
C LEU A 43 -6.70 0.72 -15.06
N TYR A 44 -7.68 0.88 -15.95
CA TYR A 44 -7.49 1.52 -17.23
C TYR A 44 -8.72 2.33 -17.63
N LYS A 45 -8.48 3.50 -18.23
CA LYS A 45 -9.46 4.42 -18.80
C LYS A 45 -8.91 4.94 -20.12
N ALA A 46 -9.54 4.61 -21.23
CA ALA A 46 -9.01 4.86 -22.56
C ALA A 46 -8.81 6.36 -22.84
N SER A 47 -9.72 7.22 -22.39
CA SER A 47 -9.58 8.69 -22.53
C SER A 47 -8.35 9.28 -21.84
N VAL A 48 -7.76 8.57 -20.87
CA VAL A 48 -6.54 8.98 -20.15
C VAL A 48 -5.31 8.24 -20.66
N HIS A 49 -5.45 6.95 -20.97
CA HIS A 49 -4.31 6.08 -21.26
C HIS A 49 -4.07 5.82 -22.74
N GLY A 50 -5.00 6.17 -23.64
CA GLY A 50 -4.95 5.82 -25.07
C GLY A 50 -5.95 4.71 -25.39
N PHE A 51 -6.33 4.58 -26.67
CA PHE A 51 -7.32 3.59 -27.16
C PHE A 51 -6.68 2.39 -27.88
N GLU A 52 -5.34 2.26 -27.82
CA GLU A 52 -4.59 1.22 -28.51
C GLU A 52 -4.51 -0.06 -27.65
N ALA A 53 -4.42 -1.23 -28.29
CA ALA A 53 -4.28 -2.52 -27.60
C ALA A 53 -3.05 -2.53 -26.67
N ASP A 54 -1.92 -1.97 -27.12
CA ASP A 54 -0.69 -1.85 -26.32
C ASP A 54 -0.90 -1.08 -25.00
N ASP A 55 -1.77 -0.06 -24.99
CA ASP A 55 -2.07 0.71 -23.78
C ASP A 55 -2.97 -0.07 -22.81
N PHE A 56 -3.83 -0.94 -23.33
CA PHE A 56 -4.62 -1.88 -22.54
C PHE A 56 -3.71 -2.93 -21.89
N HIS A 57 -2.90 -3.64 -22.68
CA HIS A 57 -2.05 -4.75 -22.21
C HIS A 57 -1.04 -4.31 -21.15
N ARG A 58 -0.41 -3.14 -21.35
CA ARG A 58 0.53 -2.54 -20.39
C ARG A 58 -0.05 -2.35 -18.98
N ARG A 59 -1.38 -2.33 -18.82
CA ARG A 59 -2.07 -2.05 -17.56
C ARG A 59 -2.99 -3.18 -17.08
N CYS A 60 -3.51 -4.00 -17.98
CA CYS A 60 -4.57 -4.96 -17.67
C CYS A 60 -4.09 -6.41 -17.62
N ASP A 61 -2.89 -6.69 -18.12
CA ASP A 61 -2.30 -8.03 -18.07
C ASP A 61 -1.91 -8.43 -16.65
N ALA A 62 -2.05 -9.73 -16.36
CA ALA A 62 -1.77 -10.33 -15.05
C ALA A 62 -2.45 -9.64 -13.84
N GLN A 63 -3.63 -9.02 -14.04
CA GLN A 63 -4.38 -8.33 -12.98
C GLN A 63 -5.39 -9.21 -12.24
N GLY A 64 -5.57 -10.46 -12.65
CA GLY A 64 -6.57 -11.39 -12.18
C GLY A 64 -7.95 -11.14 -12.81
N PRO A 65 -9.05 -11.42 -12.09
CA PRO A 65 -10.39 -11.19 -12.61
C PRO A 65 -10.63 -9.73 -12.99
N THR A 66 -11.11 -9.50 -14.20
CA THR A 66 -11.33 -8.16 -14.77
C THR A 66 -12.73 -7.99 -15.34
N LEU A 67 -13.20 -6.75 -15.31
CA LEU A 67 -14.49 -6.31 -15.82
C LEU A 67 -14.28 -5.14 -16.77
N LEU A 68 -14.67 -5.33 -18.03
CA LEU A 68 -14.63 -4.31 -19.07
C LEU A 68 -15.92 -3.50 -19.05
N ALA A 69 -15.84 -2.19 -19.27
CA ALA A 69 -16.98 -1.28 -19.36
C ALA A 69 -16.80 -0.34 -20.54
N ALA A 70 -17.58 -0.57 -21.59
CA ALA A 70 -17.67 0.25 -22.79
C ALA A 70 -18.91 1.15 -22.70
N TYR A 71 -18.72 2.43 -23.02
CA TYR A 71 -19.76 3.46 -22.95
C TYR A 71 -20.06 3.96 -24.35
N ASN A 72 -21.33 4.15 -24.69
CA ASN A 72 -21.72 4.73 -25.98
C ASN A 72 -22.62 5.97 -25.82
N THR A 73 -22.84 6.65 -26.95
CA THR A 73 -23.65 7.89 -26.99
C THR A 73 -25.14 7.65 -26.70
N SER A 74 -25.60 6.42 -26.94
CA SER A 74 -26.95 5.96 -26.62
C SER A 74 -27.19 5.72 -25.12
N GLY A 75 -26.17 5.92 -24.28
CA GLY A 75 -26.26 5.83 -22.83
C GLY A 75 -26.21 4.40 -22.28
N TYR A 76 -25.72 3.45 -23.07
CA TYR A 76 -25.44 2.09 -22.62
C TYR A 76 -24.07 2.01 -21.97
N VAL A 77 -23.98 1.17 -20.95
CA VAL A 77 -22.71 0.66 -20.42
C VAL A 77 -22.75 -0.86 -20.56
N PHE A 78 -21.90 -1.40 -21.41
CA PHE A 78 -21.87 -2.83 -21.71
C PHE A 78 -20.43 -3.33 -21.72
N GLY A 79 -20.25 -4.63 -21.58
CA GLY A 79 -18.91 -5.16 -21.47
C GLY A 79 -18.89 -6.64 -21.17
N ALA A 80 -17.73 -7.08 -20.70
CA ALA A 80 -17.43 -8.47 -20.42
C ALA A 80 -16.73 -8.62 -19.07
N TYR A 81 -16.90 -9.78 -18.45
CA TYR A 81 -16.18 -10.20 -17.26
C TYR A 81 -15.43 -11.49 -17.55
N THR A 82 -14.22 -11.60 -17.03
CA THR A 82 -13.41 -12.83 -17.02
C THR A 82 -12.71 -13.00 -15.68
N THR A 83 -12.50 -14.25 -15.27
CA THR A 83 -11.69 -14.65 -14.12
C THR A 83 -10.24 -14.94 -14.46
N LYS A 84 -9.91 -15.00 -15.75
CA LYS A 84 -8.59 -15.35 -16.27
C LYS A 84 -7.78 -14.10 -16.57
N ASP A 85 -6.47 -14.23 -16.42
CA ASP A 85 -5.49 -13.22 -16.79
C ASP A 85 -5.37 -13.09 -18.31
N TYR A 86 -5.12 -11.86 -18.78
CA TYR A 86 -4.56 -11.61 -20.11
C TYR A 86 -3.05 -11.81 -20.04
N GLU A 87 -2.47 -12.47 -21.05
CA GLU A 87 -1.05 -12.83 -21.09
C GLU A 87 -0.37 -12.58 -22.45
N GLU A 88 -1.11 -12.12 -23.47
CA GLU A 88 -0.62 -11.93 -24.84
C GLU A 88 -0.03 -13.24 -25.44
N SER A 89 -0.59 -14.39 -25.05
CA SER A 89 0.08 -15.69 -25.12
C SER A 89 -0.07 -16.47 -26.44
N GLY A 90 -0.87 -15.99 -27.41
CA GLY A 90 -0.80 -16.45 -28.81
C GLY A 90 -2.11 -16.79 -29.55
N GLU A 91 -3.09 -15.88 -29.54
CA GLU A 91 -4.37 -15.93 -30.29
C GLU A 91 -5.24 -17.17 -29.99
N GLY A 92 -5.02 -17.83 -28.85
CA GLY A 92 -5.79 -18.99 -28.41
C GLY A 92 -7.06 -18.59 -27.64
N LEU A 93 -8.14 -19.35 -27.80
CA LEU A 93 -9.32 -19.21 -26.95
C LEU A 93 -8.99 -19.63 -25.51
N VAL A 94 -9.11 -18.68 -24.59
CA VAL A 94 -9.06 -18.90 -23.15
C VAL A 94 -10.43 -19.33 -22.67
N CYS A 95 -10.51 -20.53 -22.11
CA CYS A 95 -11.75 -21.06 -21.53
C CYS A 95 -11.98 -20.51 -20.12
N ASP A 96 -13.16 -19.95 -19.86
CA ASP A 96 -13.61 -19.46 -18.57
C ASP A 96 -15.09 -19.77 -18.35
N ASP A 97 -15.38 -20.68 -17.42
CA ASP A 97 -16.73 -21.09 -17.06
C ASP A 97 -17.51 -20.02 -16.26
N LYS A 98 -16.83 -18.94 -15.88
CA LYS A 98 -17.40 -17.81 -15.15
C LYS A 98 -17.48 -16.54 -16.00
N ALA A 99 -16.99 -16.57 -17.23
CA ALA A 99 -17.09 -15.42 -18.13
C ALA A 99 -18.54 -15.11 -18.50
N PHE A 100 -18.84 -13.82 -18.63
CA PHE A 100 -20.16 -13.36 -19.07
C PHE A 100 -20.09 -11.98 -19.71
N LEU A 101 -21.02 -11.70 -20.61
CA LEU A 101 -21.28 -10.34 -21.11
C LEU A 101 -22.41 -9.69 -20.31
N TYR A 102 -22.42 -8.37 -20.27
CA TYR A 102 -23.47 -7.62 -19.61
C TYR A 102 -23.82 -6.32 -20.31
N SER A 103 -25.00 -5.79 -19.99
CA SER A 103 -25.40 -4.44 -20.39
C SER A 103 -26.30 -3.76 -19.37
N ILE A 104 -26.04 -2.47 -19.19
CA ILE A 104 -26.85 -1.53 -18.42
C ILE A 104 -27.41 -0.49 -19.40
N SER A 105 -28.70 -0.62 -19.72
CA SER A 105 -29.40 0.37 -20.55
C SER A 105 -29.60 1.69 -19.81
N GLY A 106 -29.65 2.82 -20.52
CA GLY A 106 -29.93 4.16 -19.98
C GLY A 106 -31.30 4.36 -19.32
N GLY A 107 -32.16 3.33 -19.26
CA GLY A 107 -33.46 3.35 -18.58
C GLY A 107 -33.35 3.15 -17.06
N LYS A 108 -33.99 4.03 -16.28
CA LYS A 108 -33.93 4.11 -14.80
C LYS A 108 -34.43 2.88 -14.00
N LYS A 109 -34.93 1.80 -14.63
CA LYS A 109 -35.64 0.71 -13.92
C LYS A 109 -35.40 -0.72 -14.40
N LYS A 110 -34.55 -0.98 -15.41
CA LYS A 110 -34.25 -2.35 -15.83
C LYS A 110 -33.07 -2.91 -15.05
N ALA A 111 -33.20 -4.16 -14.60
CA ALA A 111 -32.05 -4.94 -14.13
C ALA A 111 -31.02 -5.04 -15.26
N PRO A 112 -29.72 -5.15 -14.94
CA PRO A 112 -28.71 -5.35 -15.98
C PRO A 112 -28.99 -6.65 -16.74
N LEU A 113 -28.77 -6.61 -18.05
CA LEU A 113 -28.70 -7.81 -18.87
C LEU A 113 -27.41 -8.56 -18.52
N ARG A 114 -27.50 -9.87 -18.29
CA ARG A 114 -26.36 -10.77 -18.14
C ARG A 114 -26.50 -11.90 -19.16
N VAL A 115 -25.45 -12.14 -19.94
CA VAL A 115 -25.40 -13.14 -21.00
C VAL A 115 -24.28 -14.11 -20.65
N ALA A 116 -24.64 -15.36 -20.39
CA ALA A 116 -23.69 -16.43 -20.17
C ALA A 116 -23.13 -16.94 -21.50
N SER A 117 -21.99 -17.61 -21.44
CA SER A 117 -21.41 -18.31 -22.58
C SER A 117 -22.37 -19.38 -23.11
N ASP A 118 -22.41 -19.53 -24.44
CA ASP A 118 -23.29 -20.47 -25.15
C ASP A 118 -22.91 -21.95 -24.87
N ASP A 119 -21.62 -22.25 -24.71
CA ASP A 119 -21.11 -23.58 -24.35
C ASP A 119 -20.78 -23.73 -22.85
N GLY A 120 -20.91 -22.64 -22.09
CA GLY A 120 -20.64 -22.57 -20.65
C GLY A 120 -19.15 -22.52 -20.29
N GLN A 121 -18.25 -22.37 -21.26
CA GLN A 121 -16.80 -22.29 -21.05
C GLN A 121 -16.09 -21.23 -21.91
N HIS A 122 -16.79 -20.60 -22.86
CA HIS A 122 -16.22 -19.55 -23.69
C HIS A 122 -15.82 -18.33 -22.83
N GLY A 123 -14.52 -17.99 -22.85
CA GLY A 123 -13.98 -16.78 -22.22
C GLY A 123 -13.70 -15.71 -23.27
N PHE A 124 -12.44 -15.62 -23.70
CA PHE A 124 -11.96 -14.64 -24.65
C PHE A 124 -10.76 -15.19 -25.44
N THR A 125 -10.41 -14.56 -26.56
CA THR A 125 -9.20 -14.85 -27.34
C THR A 125 -8.07 -13.97 -26.83
N ASP A 126 -6.99 -14.57 -26.33
CA ASP A 126 -5.83 -13.86 -25.81
C ASP A 126 -4.81 -13.60 -26.91
N GLY A 127 -4.54 -12.34 -27.25
CA GLY A 127 -3.61 -11.93 -28.30
C GLY A 127 -3.24 -10.46 -28.16
N GLY A 128 -2.32 -9.96 -29.00
CA GLY A 128 -1.86 -8.56 -28.98
C GLY A 128 -2.85 -7.55 -29.57
N HIS A 129 -4.14 -7.86 -29.52
CA HIS A 129 -5.22 -6.99 -29.97
C HIS A 129 -6.09 -6.61 -28.76
N GLY A 130 -6.98 -5.63 -28.93
CA GLY A 130 -7.93 -5.29 -27.89
C GLY A 130 -8.79 -6.49 -27.43
N PRO A 131 -9.42 -6.44 -26.25
CA PRO A 131 -10.09 -7.61 -25.67
C PRO A 131 -11.16 -8.23 -26.60
N ASP A 132 -11.04 -9.53 -26.90
CA ASP A 132 -11.91 -10.24 -27.84
C ASP A 132 -12.68 -11.37 -27.16
N PHE A 133 -13.95 -11.14 -26.83
CA PHE A 133 -14.85 -12.15 -26.26
C PHE A 133 -15.64 -12.91 -27.34
N GLY A 134 -15.17 -12.91 -28.59
CA GLY A 134 -15.83 -13.48 -29.76
C GLY A 134 -17.00 -12.62 -30.24
N ALA A 135 -18.05 -12.54 -29.41
CA ALA A 135 -19.27 -11.80 -29.72
C ALA A 135 -19.13 -10.29 -29.55
N LEU A 136 -18.18 -9.84 -28.73
CA LEU A 136 -17.78 -8.44 -28.59
C LEU A 136 -16.26 -8.32 -28.63
N LYS A 137 -15.73 -7.46 -29.51
CA LYS A 137 -14.30 -7.12 -29.58
C LYS A 137 -14.11 -5.66 -29.30
N PHE A 138 -13.40 -5.33 -28.23
CA PHE A 138 -13.20 -3.96 -27.76
C PHE A 138 -11.90 -3.39 -28.34
N LEU A 139 -11.84 -2.07 -28.51
CA LEU A 139 -10.70 -1.37 -29.11
C LEU A 139 -10.38 -1.87 -30.53
N GLU A 140 -11.42 -2.17 -31.31
CA GLU A 140 -11.27 -2.70 -32.66
C GLU A 140 -10.50 -1.71 -33.55
N ALA A 141 -9.45 -2.20 -34.21
CA ALA A 141 -8.52 -1.41 -35.02
C ALA A 141 -7.89 -0.22 -34.26
N ASP A 142 -7.56 -0.42 -32.97
CA ASP A 142 -6.93 0.57 -32.09
C ASP A 142 -7.71 1.90 -32.00
N ALA A 143 -9.04 1.78 -32.04
CA ALA A 143 -9.95 2.92 -32.03
C ALA A 143 -11.00 2.80 -30.90
N ALA A 144 -11.70 3.91 -30.64
CA ALA A 144 -12.87 3.95 -29.77
C ALA A 144 -14.10 3.25 -30.41
N ALA A 145 -13.95 1.98 -30.75
CA ALA A 145 -14.92 1.16 -31.46
C ALA A 145 -15.03 -0.23 -30.85
N VAL A 146 -16.19 -0.87 -31.05
CA VAL A 146 -16.43 -2.26 -30.70
C VAL A 146 -16.98 -3.02 -31.91
N ALA A 147 -16.46 -4.21 -32.18
CA ALA A 147 -17.08 -5.13 -33.14
C ALA A 147 -18.12 -6.00 -32.42
N SER A 148 -19.28 -6.24 -33.05
CA SER A 148 -20.39 -7.02 -32.46
C SER A 148 -20.78 -8.17 -33.39
N ASN A 149 -20.56 -9.41 -32.92
CA ASN A 149 -20.80 -10.65 -33.66
C ASN A 149 -21.59 -11.68 -32.81
N PRO A 150 -22.85 -11.37 -32.40
CA PRO A 150 -23.62 -12.26 -31.54
C PRO A 150 -23.73 -13.68 -32.11
N GLY A 151 -23.62 -14.69 -31.25
CA GLY A 151 -23.56 -16.10 -31.62
C GLY A 151 -22.14 -16.65 -31.75
N THR A 152 -21.12 -15.81 -31.56
CA THR A 152 -19.72 -16.23 -31.44
C THR A 152 -19.37 -16.38 -29.96
N GLY A 153 -19.71 -17.51 -29.35
CA GLY A 153 -19.46 -17.79 -27.93
C GLY A 153 -20.48 -17.19 -26.96
N PHE A 154 -21.11 -16.07 -27.32
CA PHE A 154 -22.22 -15.47 -26.58
C PHE A 154 -23.34 -15.02 -27.52
N THR A 155 -24.57 -15.42 -27.24
CA THR A 155 -25.76 -15.03 -28.02
C THR A 155 -26.58 -13.94 -27.32
N PHE A 156 -26.80 -12.81 -28.00
CA PHE A 156 -27.64 -11.70 -27.50
C PHE A 156 -28.28 -10.91 -28.65
N VAL A 157 -29.24 -10.04 -28.31
CA VAL A 157 -29.85 -9.09 -29.25
C VAL A 157 -29.05 -7.78 -29.25
N PRO A 158 -28.45 -7.34 -30.38
CA PRO A 158 -27.62 -6.14 -30.44
C PRO A 158 -28.26 -4.88 -29.85
N LYS A 159 -29.53 -4.64 -30.18
CA LYS A 159 -30.31 -3.52 -29.65
C LYS A 159 -30.44 -3.51 -28.12
N ASP A 160 -30.51 -4.69 -27.49
CA ASP A 160 -30.61 -4.80 -26.03
C ASP A 160 -29.24 -4.70 -25.34
N MET A 161 -28.17 -5.12 -26.03
CA MET A 161 -26.79 -5.07 -25.51
C MET A 161 -26.19 -3.67 -25.59
N HIS A 162 -26.27 -3.02 -26.74
CA HIS A 162 -25.59 -1.75 -27.00
C HIS A 162 -26.45 -0.75 -27.79
N GLY A 163 -27.76 -0.98 -27.94
CA GLY A 163 -28.65 -0.03 -28.61
C GLY A 163 -28.39 0.16 -30.10
N ASP A 164 -27.75 -0.82 -30.75
CA ASP A 164 -27.24 -0.73 -32.13
C ASP A 164 -26.19 0.40 -32.34
N ASP A 165 -25.58 0.89 -31.26
CA ASP A 165 -24.56 1.94 -31.27
C ASP A 165 -23.20 1.37 -30.80
N LEU A 166 -22.28 1.20 -31.75
CA LEU A 166 -20.95 0.61 -31.56
C LEU A 166 -19.84 1.66 -31.39
N ALA A 167 -20.17 2.95 -31.46
CA ALA A 167 -19.20 4.02 -31.26
C ALA A 167 -18.99 4.25 -29.75
N LEU A 168 -17.75 4.12 -29.28
CA LEU A 168 -17.45 4.27 -27.86
C LEU A 168 -17.14 5.73 -27.54
N THR A 169 -17.77 6.23 -26.48
CA THR A 169 -17.39 7.49 -25.84
C THR A 169 -16.31 7.30 -24.78
N GLU A 170 -16.21 6.08 -24.24
CA GLU A 170 -15.22 5.71 -23.24
C GLU A 170 -15.07 4.18 -23.17
N PHE A 171 -13.89 3.73 -22.75
CA PHE A 171 -13.63 2.34 -22.42
C PHE A 171 -12.83 2.24 -21.12
N GLU A 172 -13.31 1.46 -20.16
CA GLU A 172 -12.69 1.31 -18.85
C GLU A 172 -12.54 -0.17 -18.48
N VAL A 173 -11.52 -0.46 -17.69
CA VAL A 173 -11.23 -1.80 -17.19
C VAL A 173 -11.06 -1.75 -15.68
N TYR A 174 -11.74 -2.66 -15.00
CA TYR A 174 -11.72 -2.77 -13.55
C TYR A 174 -11.18 -4.13 -13.14
N ARG A 175 -10.25 -4.14 -12.19
CA ARG A 175 -9.94 -5.36 -11.42
C ARG A 175 -11.08 -5.64 -10.46
N VAL A 176 -11.53 -6.89 -10.41
CA VAL A 176 -12.58 -7.34 -9.52
C VAL A 176 -11.96 -8.11 -8.36
N GLU A 177 -12.03 -7.55 -7.15
CA GLU A 177 -11.58 -8.23 -5.93
C GLU A 177 -12.77 -8.75 -5.13
N GLU A 178 -12.83 -10.06 -4.91
CA GLU A 178 -13.84 -10.68 -4.06
C GLU A 178 -13.50 -10.52 -2.57
N PHE A 179 -14.48 -10.09 -1.76
CA PHE A 179 -14.28 -9.95 -0.31
C PHE A 179 -14.26 -11.28 0.44
N GLY A 180 -14.70 -12.38 -0.19
CA GLY A 180 -14.83 -13.67 0.47
C GLY A 180 -15.73 -13.65 1.70
N GLY A 181 -15.53 -14.63 2.57
CA GLY A 181 -16.31 -14.81 3.81
C GLY A 181 -15.53 -14.51 5.09
N LEU A 182 -16.04 -15.06 6.18
CA LEU A 182 -15.29 -15.21 7.43
C LEU A 182 -14.63 -16.59 7.46
N LEU A 183 -13.36 -16.62 7.84
CA LEU A 183 -12.60 -17.83 8.13
C LEU A 183 -13.25 -18.59 9.30
N ALA A 184 -13.14 -19.92 9.28
CA ALA A 184 -13.64 -20.77 10.35
C ALA A 184 -12.94 -20.53 11.70
N LYS A 185 -11.68 -20.07 11.67
CA LYS A 185 -10.88 -19.69 12.84
C LYS A 185 -10.09 -18.43 12.51
N PRO A 186 -9.87 -17.54 13.48
CA PRO A 186 -9.13 -16.32 13.22
C PRO A 186 -7.65 -16.65 12.97
N TRP A 187 -7.04 -15.99 11.98
CA TRP A 187 -5.61 -16.20 11.66
C TRP A 187 -4.67 -15.59 12.71
N ARG A 188 -5.22 -14.77 13.63
CA ARG A 188 -4.60 -14.38 14.89
C ARG A 188 -5.62 -14.21 16.00
N THR A 189 -5.25 -14.61 17.19
CA THR A 189 -6.08 -14.41 18.38
C THR A 189 -5.95 -12.98 18.89
N ASN A 190 -7.08 -12.33 19.16
CA ASN A 190 -7.09 -11.04 19.85
C ASN A 190 -8.16 -11.02 20.94
N ILE A 191 -7.90 -10.28 22.01
CA ILE A 191 -8.79 -10.14 23.17
C ILE A 191 -9.30 -8.70 23.20
N TRP A 192 -10.60 -8.52 23.00
CA TRP A 192 -11.23 -7.21 22.82
C TRP A 192 -11.81 -6.65 24.13
N THR A 193 -10.99 -6.54 25.18
CA THR A 193 -11.45 -6.10 26.50
C THR A 193 -10.76 -4.84 27.00
N ALA A 194 -11.42 -4.12 27.92
CA ALA A 194 -10.88 -2.92 28.55
C ALA A 194 -9.60 -3.24 29.36
N GLU A 195 -9.51 -4.42 29.96
CA GLU A 195 -8.32 -4.88 30.70
C GLU A 195 -7.15 -5.09 29.76
N LYS A 196 -7.38 -5.71 28.58
CA LYS A 196 -6.33 -5.87 27.55
C LYS A 196 -5.85 -4.50 27.07
N ARG A 197 -6.77 -3.58 26.76
CA ARG A 197 -6.45 -2.20 26.38
C ARG A 197 -5.60 -1.52 27.44
N GLN A 198 -6.03 -1.55 28.70
CA GLN A 198 -5.32 -0.91 29.80
C GLN A 198 -3.93 -1.54 30.00
N GLY A 199 -3.84 -2.88 29.96
CA GLY A 199 -2.57 -3.60 30.07
C GLY A 199 -1.58 -3.26 28.94
N LEU A 200 -2.06 -3.04 27.72
CA LEU A 200 -1.23 -2.55 26.61
C LEU A 200 -0.74 -1.13 26.86
N MET A 201 -1.62 -0.22 27.30
CA MET A 201 -1.25 1.16 27.62
C MET A 201 -0.18 1.20 28.72
N ASP A 202 -0.33 0.39 29.76
CA ASP A 202 0.60 0.37 30.89
C ASP A 202 1.96 -0.19 30.49
N LYS A 203 2.00 -1.26 29.69
CA LYS A 203 3.25 -1.78 29.10
C LYS A 203 3.99 -0.74 28.28
N ILE A 204 3.29 0.01 27.43
CA ILE A 204 3.92 1.06 26.61
C ILE A 204 4.41 2.23 27.48
N LYS A 205 3.67 2.61 28.52
CA LYS A 205 4.09 3.66 29.47
C LYS A 205 5.29 3.26 30.31
N SER A 206 5.37 1.98 30.69
CA SER A 206 6.44 1.44 31.53
C SER A 206 7.67 0.98 30.74
N TYR A 207 7.57 0.90 29.41
CA TYR A 207 8.66 0.49 28.53
C TYR A 207 9.95 1.30 28.81
N ARG A 208 11.08 0.61 28.75
CA ARG A 208 12.41 1.20 28.84
C ARG A 208 13.31 0.41 27.90
N PRO A 209 14.02 1.07 26.97
CA PRO A 209 15.05 0.41 26.18
C PRO A 209 16.09 -0.27 27.08
N ASP A 210 16.47 -1.50 26.73
CA ASP A 210 17.45 -2.30 27.48
C ASP A 210 18.91 -1.92 27.17
N ILE A 211 19.16 -0.64 26.83
CA ILE A 211 20.49 -0.10 26.55
C ILE A 211 20.70 1.26 27.21
N SER A 212 21.89 1.43 27.81
CA SER A 212 22.25 2.70 28.43
C SER A 212 22.39 3.81 27.38
N GLY A 213 21.91 5.01 27.69
CA GLY A 213 22.00 6.18 26.80
C GLY A 213 20.84 6.35 25.82
N VAL A 214 19.89 5.41 25.74
CA VAL A 214 18.66 5.55 24.94
C VAL A 214 17.44 5.58 25.86
N SER A 215 16.67 6.68 25.84
CA SER A 215 15.47 6.82 26.68
C SER A 215 14.16 6.55 25.94
N SER A 216 14.19 6.49 24.61
CA SER A 216 13.01 6.28 23.77
C SER A 216 13.38 5.50 22.52
N ALA A 217 12.51 4.59 22.09
CA ALA A 217 12.63 3.94 20.79
C ALA A 217 12.17 4.89 19.67
N ARG A 218 12.91 4.95 18.55
CA ARG A 218 12.56 5.72 17.35
C ARG A 218 12.12 4.78 16.24
N VAL A 219 10.88 4.97 15.79
CA VAL A 219 10.24 4.13 14.77
C VAL A 219 9.98 4.99 13.54
N LEU A 220 10.51 4.59 12.38
CA LEU A 220 10.30 5.29 11.13
C LEU A 220 9.09 4.73 10.38
N LEU A 221 8.17 5.61 9.97
CA LEU A 221 7.02 5.26 9.13
C LEU A 221 7.34 5.58 7.67
N VAL A 222 7.32 4.59 6.79
CA VAL A 222 7.61 4.73 5.35
C VAL A 222 6.47 4.13 4.54
N GLY A 223 6.03 4.77 3.45
CA GLY A 223 4.93 4.26 2.64
C GLY A 223 4.37 5.28 1.66
N PRO A 224 3.49 4.87 0.74
CA PRO A 224 2.95 5.75 -0.29
C PRO A 224 2.16 6.93 0.30
N VAL A 225 1.92 7.94 -0.54
CA VAL A 225 1.00 9.04 -0.22
C VAL A 225 -0.38 8.46 0.09
N GLY A 226 -1.07 9.00 1.11
CA GLY A 226 -2.41 8.52 1.50
C GLY A 226 -2.45 7.24 2.33
N ALA A 227 -1.32 6.53 2.51
CA ALA A 227 -1.25 5.28 3.28
C ALA A 227 -1.56 5.40 4.78
N GLY A 228 -1.72 6.61 5.32
CA GLY A 228 -2.10 6.80 6.73
C GLY A 228 -0.95 6.89 7.74
N LYS A 229 0.29 7.21 7.31
CA LYS A 229 1.45 7.41 8.21
C LYS A 229 1.20 8.47 9.29
N SER A 230 0.89 9.69 8.89
CA SER A 230 0.61 10.82 9.80
C SER A 230 -0.67 10.60 10.62
N SER A 231 -1.67 9.96 10.01
CA SER A 231 -2.94 9.58 10.68
C SER A 231 -2.72 8.53 11.77
N PHE A 232 -1.81 7.58 11.58
CA PHE A 232 -1.44 6.60 12.59
C PHE A 232 -0.87 7.30 13.84
N PHE A 233 0.06 8.25 13.68
CA PHE A 233 0.55 9.05 14.82
C PHE A 233 -0.59 9.79 15.54
N ASN A 234 -1.45 10.51 14.81
CA ASN A 234 -2.59 11.21 15.39
C ASN A 234 -3.50 10.25 16.18
N SER A 235 -3.69 9.03 15.67
CA SER A 235 -4.49 7.99 16.31
C SER A 235 -3.86 7.53 17.62
N ILE A 236 -2.56 7.19 17.64
CA ILE A 236 -1.85 6.81 18.86
C ILE A 236 -1.88 7.96 19.89
N ASN A 237 -1.63 9.19 19.45
CA ASN A 237 -1.68 10.35 20.34
C ASN A 237 -3.08 10.55 20.95
N SER A 238 -4.13 10.29 20.18
CA SER A 238 -5.51 10.37 20.64
C SER A 238 -5.82 9.31 21.70
N VAL A 239 -5.35 8.06 21.50
CA VAL A 239 -5.49 6.96 22.47
C VAL A 239 -4.90 7.33 23.83
N PHE A 240 -3.68 7.89 23.84
CA PHE A 240 -2.99 8.24 25.08
C PHE A 240 -3.48 9.53 25.73
N ARG A 241 -4.11 10.44 24.96
CA ARG A 241 -4.72 11.65 25.51
C ARG A 241 -6.15 11.46 25.97
N GLY A 242 -6.85 10.47 25.43
CA GLY A 242 -8.27 10.24 25.66
C GLY A 242 -9.20 11.17 24.89
N ASN A 243 -8.68 11.92 23.90
CA ASN A 243 -9.48 12.76 23.00
C ASN A 243 -8.84 12.83 21.61
N MET A 244 -9.65 13.12 20.59
CA MET A 244 -9.17 13.24 19.21
C MET A 244 -8.15 14.38 19.05
N THR A 245 -7.06 14.11 18.33
CA THR A 245 -5.99 15.07 18.07
C THR A 245 -5.55 15.07 16.61
N SER A 246 -5.15 16.25 16.12
CA SER A 246 -4.56 16.43 14.79
C SER A 246 -3.29 17.25 14.90
N GLN A 247 -2.20 16.61 15.33
CA GLN A 247 -0.89 17.25 15.49
C GLN A 247 0.01 17.08 14.27
N ALA A 248 -0.09 15.95 13.56
CA ALA A 248 0.47 15.79 12.23
C ALA A 248 -0.57 16.18 11.18
N ILE A 249 -0.12 16.82 10.10
CA ILE A 249 -1.00 17.18 8.99
C ILE A 249 -1.38 15.88 8.26
N SER A 250 -2.66 15.53 8.27
CA SER A 250 -3.21 14.38 7.57
C SER A 250 -4.34 14.82 6.66
N GLY A 251 -4.33 14.39 5.40
CA GLY A 251 -5.36 14.70 4.42
C GLY A 251 -5.16 13.89 3.13
N VAL A 252 -6.22 13.80 2.32
CA VAL A 252 -6.17 13.16 1.00
C VAL A 252 -5.80 14.23 -0.02
N CYS A 253 -4.60 14.11 -0.60
CA CYS A 253 -4.12 14.95 -1.69
C CYS A 253 -3.38 14.05 -2.70
N GLY A 254 -3.44 14.39 -3.99
CA GLY A 254 -2.73 13.64 -5.05
C GLY A 254 -1.21 13.75 -4.98
N LYS A 255 -0.66 14.58 -4.08
CA LYS A 255 0.77 14.72 -3.77
C LYS A 255 1.01 14.55 -2.28
N SER A 256 2.25 14.26 -1.88
CA SER A 256 2.57 14.14 -0.47
C SER A 256 2.23 15.42 0.31
N VAL A 257 1.28 15.29 1.25
CA VAL A 257 0.89 16.36 2.18
C VAL A 257 2.02 16.65 3.16
N THR A 258 2.69 15.60 3.62
CA THR A 258 3.89 15.70 4.45
C THR A 258 5.08 15.92 3.53
N THR A 259 5.63 17.13 3.50
CA THR A 259 6.83 17.46 2.70
C THR A 259 8.10 17.56 3.56
N GLN A 260 7.96 17.38 4.88
CA GLN A 260 9.04 17.47 5.86
C GLN A 260 9.21 16.17 6.62
N PHE A 261 10.45 15.85 7.01
CA PHE A 261 10.72 14.86 8.04
C PHE A 261 10.23 15.38 9.39
N ARG A 262 9.38 14.62 10.07
CA ARG A 262 8.80 15.03 11.36
C ARG A 262 9.04 13.97 12.43
N THR A 263 9.51 14.42 13.58
CA THR A 263 9.73 13.56 14.75
C THR A 263 8.68 13.89 15.81
N PHE A 264 7.81 12.94 16.12
CA PHE A 264 6.72 13.14 17.07
C PHE A 264 6.89 12.34 18.36
N SER A 265 6.82 13.04 19.49
CA SER A 265 6.78 12.43 20.83
C SER A 265 5.35 12.45 21.38
N ILE A 266 4.92 11.32 21.94
CA ILE A 266 3.57 11.15 22.49
C ILE A 266 3.60 11.39 24.00
N LYS A 267 2.54 11.99 24.55
CA LYS A 267 2.39 12.23 26.00
C LYS A 267 1.23 11.39 26.55
N ALA A 268 1.41 10.83 27.73
CA ALA A 268 0.35 10.13 28.47
C ALA A 268 -0.62 11.14 29.12
N GLY A 269 -1.53 11.71 28.33
CA GLY A 269 -2.49 12.73 28.79
C GLY A 269 -1.97 14.17 28.68
N LYS A 270 -2.85 15.12 28.99
CA LYS A 270 -2.56 16.57 28.91
C LYS A 270 -1.54 16.96 29.99
N GLY A 271 -0.32 17.30 29.58
CA GLY A 271 0.78 17.61 30.51
C GLY A 271 1.43 16.38 31.16
N GLY A 272 1.07 15.17 30.74
CA GLY A 272 1.63 13.94 31.28
C GLY A 272 3.05 13.64 30.80
N LYS A 273 3.64 12.56 31.34
CA LYS A 273 4.97 12.09 30.99
C LYS A 273 5.06 11.74 29.50
N VAL A 274 6.17 12.09 28.87
CA VAL A 274 6.49 11.69 27.50
C VAL A 274 6.71 10.17 27.48
N LEU A 275 6.09 9.50 26.52
CA LEU A 275 6.25 8.08 26.32
C LEU A 275 7.66 7.76 25.81
N PRO A 276 8.20 6.58 26.14
CA PRO A 276 9.50 6.07 25.63
C PRO A 276 9.42 5.65 24.15
N LEU A 277 8.66 6.37 23.33
CA LEU A 277 8.42 6.13 21.92
C LEU A 277 8.41 7.45 21.15
N VAL A 278 9.10 7.44 20.02
CA VAL A 278 9.15 8.53 19.05
C VAL A 278 8.78 7.97 17.68
N LEU A 279 7.73 8.53 17.07
CA LEU A 279 7.33 8.19 15.72
C LEU A 279 7.92 9.21 14.75
N CYS A 280 8.69 8.73 13.79
CA CYS A 280 9.30 9.53 12.73
C CYS A 280 8.45 9.38 11.46
N ASP A 281 7.82 10.45 11.03
CA ASP A 281 6.97 10.51 9.84
C ASP A 281 7.75 11.06 8.65
N THR A 282 7.59 10.45 7.48
CA THR A 282 8.29 10.83 6.25
C THR A 282 7.33 11.33 5.18
N MET A 283 7.91 11.98 4.17
CA MET A 283 7.23 12.21 2.91
C MET A 283 6.76 10.87 2.31
N GLY A 284 5.61 10.89 1.63
CA GLY A 284 5.08 9.72 0.95
C GLY A 284 5.93 9.30 -0.23
N LEU A 285 5.91 8.01 -0.53
CA LEU A 285 6.44 7.48 -1.79
C LEU A 285 5.47 7.83 -2.92
N GLU A 286 6.02 8.26 -4.04
CA GLU A 286 5.29 8.60 -5.26
C GLU A 286 5.87 7.75 -6.41
N SER A 287 5.06 7.42 -7.42
CA SER A 287 5.50 6.53 -8.52
C SER A 287 6.57 7.17 -9.42
N LEU A 288 6.58 8.50 -9.56
CA LEU A 288 7.56 9.20 -10.39
C LEU A 288 8.97 9.07 -9.81
N PRO A 289 10.02 8.80 -10.61
CA PRO A 289 11.39 8.60 -10.11
C PRO A 289 11.92 9.77 -9.27
N ASP A 290 11.70 11.02 -9.72
CA ASP A 290 12.19 12.24 -9.06
C ASP A 290 11.17 12.86 -8.07
N ALA A 291 10.23 12.05 -7.59
CA ALA A 291 9.21 12.49 -6.64
C ALA A 291 9.11 11.55 -5.43
N GLY A 292 8.70 12.11 -4.29
CA GLY A 292 8.60 11.41 -3.03
C GLY A 292 9.95 11.28 -2.30
N LEU A 293 10.00 10.40 -1.31
CA LEU A 293 11.18 10.15 -0.49
C LEU A 293 12.29 9.42 -1.30
N ASP A 294 13.48 10.01 -1.37
CA ASP A 294 14.64 9.40 -2.03
C ASP A 294 15.32 8.32 -1.16
N VAL A 295 15.83 7.26 -1.79
CA VAL A 295 16.46 6.13 -1.10
C VAL A 295 17.79 6.50 -0.43
N GLN A 296 18.50 7.52 -0.91
CA GLN A 296 19.73 8.02 -0.30
C GLN A 296 19.45 8.80 0.98
N ASP A 297 18.36 9.58 1.03
CA ASP A 297 17.97 10.32 2.23
C ASP A 297 17.67 9.37 3.40
N LEU A 298 17.15 8.17 3.12
CA LEU A 298 16.89 7.15 4.12
C LEU A 298 18.13 6.74 4.91
N TYR A 299 19.32 6.70 4.29
CA TYR A 299 20.55 6.39 5.01
C TYR A 299 20.81 7.42 6.12
N ASN A 300 20.66 8.71 5.79
CA ASN A 300 20.84 9.80 6.73
C ASN A 300 19.75 9.80 7.82
N ILE A 301 18.51 9.43 7.46
CA ILE A 301 17.42 9.24 8.43
C ILE A 301 17.78 8.12 9.41
N TYR A 302 18.18 6.95 8.90
CA TYR A 302 18.51 5.78 9.71
C TYR A 302 19.63 6.07 10.71
N LYS A 303 20.67 6.78 10.27
CA LYS A 303 21.79 7.19 11.11
C LYS A 303 21.49 8.37 12.04
N GLY A 304 20.32 8.99 11.97
CA GLY A 304 19.97 10.11 12.83
C GLY A 304 20.67 11.42 12.46
N HIS A 305 21.06 11.57 11.18
CA HIS A 305 21.69 12.78 10.66
C HIS A 305 20.67 13.84 10.21
N ILE A 306 19.36 13.54 10.24
CA ILE A 306 18.31 14.50 9.86
C ILE A 306 17.63 15.08 11.10
N GLU A 307 17.55 16.40 11.17
CA GLU A 307 16.81 17.11 12.24
C GLU A 307 15.30 17.16 12.00
N ASP A 308 14.52 17.34 13.07
CA ASP A 308 13.07 17.57 12.95
C ASP A 308 12.79 18.77 12.05
N ARG A 309 11.76 18.63 11.20
CA ARG A 309 11.31 19.63 10.21
C ARG A 309 12.25 19.84 9.03
N TYR A 310 13.19 18.93 8.80
CA TYR A 310 13.95 18.94 7.56
C TYR A 310 13.03 18.85 6.35
N GLN A 311 13.23 19.74 5.37
CA GLN A 311 12.45 19.81 4.14
C GLN A 311 13.12 18.95 3.07
N PHE A 312 12.45 17.91 2.59
CA PHE A 312 12.99 17.08 1.52
C PHE A 312 13.11 17.87 0.22
N SER A 313 14.24 17.68 -0.48
CA SER A 313 14.48 18.28 -1.78
C SER A 313 14.26 17.22 -2.87
N PRO A 314 13.36 17.44 -3.84
CA PRO A 314 13.02 16.41 -4.84
C PRO A 314 14.18 15.96 -5.74
N CYS A 315 15.17 16.83 -5.95
CA CYS A 315 16.20 16.63 -6.98
C CYS A 315 17.63 16.51 -6.44
N THR A 316 17.84 16.62 -5.13
CA THR A 316 19.20 16.64 -4.57
C THR A 316 19.22 15.95 -3.22
N PRO A 317 19.91 14.81 -3.09
CA PRO A 317 20.13 14.14 -1.81
C PRO A 317 20.75 15.09 -0.79
N LEU A 318 20.43 14.88 0.49
CA LEU A 318 20.97 15.68 1.58
C LEU A 318 22.52 15.65 1.62
N SER A 319 23.16 16.81 1.48
CA SER A 319 24.60 16.97 1.68
C SER A 319 24.95 17.25 3.15
N GLU A 320 26.18 16.93 3.56
CA GLU A 320 26.63 17.15 4.95
C GLU A 320 26.69 18.63 5.37
N ASP A 321 26.75 19.53 4.39
CA ASP A 321 26.77 20.98 4.58
C ASP A 321 25.37 21.60 4.52
N ALA A 322 24.33 20.81 4.23
CA ALA A 322 22.98 21.31 4.13
C ALA A 322 22.42 21.73 5.50
N PRO A 323 21.64 22.84 5.57
CA PRO A 323 20.93 23.23 6.77
C PRO A 323 20.00 22.10 7.26
N GLY A 324 20.14 21.71 8.52
CA GLY A 324 19.39 20.60 9.12
C GLY A 324 20.10 19.23 9.07
N PHE A 325 21.31 19.16 8.51
CA PHE A 325 22.19 18.00 8.66
C PHE A 325 22.91 18.01 10.02
N ARG A 326 22.76 16.91 10.76
CA ARG A 326 23.43 16.69 12.04
C ARG A 326 24.73 15.93 11.84
N LYS A 327 25.85 16.63 11.98
CA LYS A 327 27.21 16.06 11.82
C LYS A 327 27.56 14.93 12.79
N ARG A 328 27.07 14.98 14.03
CA ARG A 328 27.28 13.93 15.04
C ARG A 328 25.96 13.34 15.47
N SER A 329 25.73 12.07 15.16
CA SER A 329 24.60 11.30 15.66
C SER A 329 25.05 10.30 16.71
N THR A 330 24.13 9.97 17.61
CA THR A 330 24.33 8.96 18.65
C THR A 330 23.25 7.91 18.53
N LEU A 331 23.35 6.80 19.28
CA LEU A 331 22.38 5.71 19.18
C LEU A 331 20.93 6.19 19.41
N LYS A 332 20.71 7.11 20.36
CA LYS A 332 19.38 7.73 20.64
C LYS A 332 18.79 8.53 19.47
N ASP A 333 19.58 8.86 18.46
CA ASP A 333 19.16 9.63 17.29
C ASP A 333 18.86 8.72 16.09
N GLN A 334 19.34 7.47 16.11
CA GLN A 334 19.15 6.49 15.04
C GLN A 334 17.72 5.95 15.02
N ILE A 335 17.34 5.36 13.90
CA ILE A 335 16.08 4.60 13.78
C ILE A 335 16.31 3.18 14.28
N HIS A 336 15.45 2.73 15.20
CA HIS A 336 15.55 1.41 15.81
C HIS A 336 14.56 0.39 15.21
N CYS A 337 13.51 0.87 14.52
CA CYS A 337 12.56 0.03 13.81
C CYS A 337 12.01 0.78 12.59
N VAL A 338 11.86 0.09 11.46
CA VAL A 338 11.19 0.62 10.26
C VAL A 338 9.83 -0.04 10.13
N VAL A 339 8.80 0.77 9.89
CA VAL A 339 7.42 0.32 9.68
C VAL A 339 6.96 0.77 8.30
N TYR A 340 6.69 -0.19 7.44
CA TYR A 340 6.11 0.05 6.12
C TYR A 340 4.59 0.20 6.25
N VAL A 341 4.02 1.30 5.79
CA VAL A 341 2.60 1.62 5.97
C VAL A 341 1.90 1.54 4.62
N PHE A 342 0.83 0.74 4.54
CA PHE A 342 0.02 0.57 3.32
C PHE A 342 -1.46 0.77 3.58
N ASP A 343 -2.15 1.24 2.56
CA ASP A 343 -3.61 1.31 2.50
C ASP A 343 -4.15 -0.03 2.00
N SER A 344 -4.94 -0.72 2.81
CA SER A 344 -5.49 -2.04 2.44
C SER A 344 -6.64 -1.95 1.43
N SER A 345 -7.15 -0.74 1.17
CA SER A 345 -8.23 -0.47 0.22
C SER A 345 -7.73 -0.13 -1.18
N GLN A 346 -6.41 0.04 -1.36
CA GLN A 346 -5.80 0.40 -2.64
C GLN A 346 -4.96 -0.76 -3.19
N LEU A 347 -4.81 -0.78 -4.52
CA LEU A 347 -3.87 -1.68 -5.18
C LEU A 347 -2.44 -1.19 -4.98
N LEU A 348 -1.50 -2.14 -4.95
CA LEU A 348 -0.08 -1.83 -5.01
C LEU A 348 0.32 -1.55 -6.45
N ALA A 349 0.78 -0.34 -6.71
CA ALA A 349 1.44 -0.03 -7.98
C ALA A 349 2.86 -0.61 -7.99
N ASP A 350 3.28 -1.21 -9.11
CA ASP A 350 4.58 -1.87 -9.24
C ASP A 350 5.74 -0.92 -8.94
N GLU A 351 5.65 0.35 -9.35
CA GLU A 351 6.72 1.32 -9.09
C GLU A 351 6.90 1.58 -7.57
N ILE A 352 5.80 1.54 -6.80
CA ILE A 352 5.87 1.66 -5.34
C ILE A 352 6.46 0.40 -4.73
N VAL A 353 6.11 -0.79 -5.26
CA VAL A 353 6.68 -2.07 -4.81
C VAL A 353 8.19 -2.10 -5.04
N GLU A 354 8.66 -1.69 -6.23
CA GLU A 354 10.07 -1.61 -6.57
C GLU A 354 10.83 -0.63 -5.67
N LYS A 355 10.30 0.59 -5.48
CA LYS A 355 10.89 1.56 -4.54
C LYS A 355 10.97 0.97 -3.13
N MET A 356 9.93 0.29 -2.66
CA MET A 356 9.92 -0.34 -1.33
C MET A 356 10.91 -1.48 -1.23
N ALA A 357 11.07 -2.30 -2.27
CA ALA A 357 12.08 -3.35 -2.33
C ALA A 357 13.50 -2.76 -2.26
N ALA A 358 13.76 -1.62 -2.93
CA ALA A 358 15.03 -0.90 -2.85
C ALA A 358 15.27 -0.36 -1.43
N ILE A 359 14.26 0.26 -0.81
CA ILE A 359 14.32 0.75 0.57
C ILE A 359 14.64 -0.39 1.52
N ARG A 360 13.93 -1.51 1.42
CA ARG A 360 14.15 -2.70 2.25
C ARG A 360 15.54 -3.27 2.06
N LYS A 361 16.02 -3.40 0.82
CA LYS A 361 17.38 -3.86 0.53
C LYS A 361 18.40 -2.98 1.25
N LYS A 362 18.21 -1.65 1.23
CA LYS A 362 19.06 -0.69 1.96
C LYS A 362 18.95 -0.88 3.48
N THR A 363 17.75 -1.04 4.02
CA THR A 363 17.51 -1.28 5.46
C THR A 363 18.22 -2.53 5.95
N ASN A 364 18.19 -3.62 5.17
CA ASN A 364 18.90 -4.85 5.47
C ASN A 364 20.42 -4.66 5.44
N GLN A 365 20.95 -3.89 4.47
CA GLN A 365 22.39 -3.63 4.35
C GLN A 365 22.97 -2.82 5.51
N MET A 366 22.15 -2.05 6.23
CA MET A 366 22.60 -1.26 7.38
C MET A 366 23.21 -2.11 8.50
N GLY A 367 22.86 -3.40 8.61
CA GLY A 367 23.44 -4.33 9.58
C GLY A 367 24.71 -5.05 9.10
N VAL A 368 25.06 -4.98 7.81
CA VAL A 368 26.10 -5.85 7.20
C VAL A 368 27.49 -5.20 7.15
N LEU A 369 27.59 -3.87 7.23
CA LEU A 369 28.86 -3.16 7.04
C LEU A 369 29.91 -3.47 8.13
N LEU A 370 29.47 -3.80 9.35
CA LEU A 370 30.36 -4.19 10.44
C LEU A 370 30.98 -5.58 10.22
N LEU A 371 30.20 -6.53 9.66
CA LEU A 371 30.66 -7.88 9.33
C LEU A 371 31.78 -7.90 8.31
N LEU A 372 31.73 -7.06 7.26
CA LEU A 372 32.79 -7.03 6.25
C LEU A 372 34.12 -6.50 6.82
N LEU A 373 34.05 -5.50 7.70
CA LEU A 373 35.20 -4.97 8.41
C LEU A 373 35.78 -6.01 9.38
N MET A 374 34.94 -6.66 10.19
CA MET A 374 35.40 -7.70 11.13
C MET A 374 35.98 -8.92 10.39
N ARG A 375 35.38 -9.32 9.26
CA ARG A 375 35.85 -10.45 8.44
C ARG A 375 37.14 -10.11 7.67
N PHE A 376 37.33 -8.84 7.28
CA PHE A 376 38.60 -8.35 6.75
C PHE A 376 39.69 -8.35 7.83
N ILE A 377 39.38 -7.89 9.03
CA ILE A 377 40.31 -7.88 10.18
C ILE A 377 40.73 -9.31 10.56
N VAL A 378 39.80 -10.27 10.64
CA VAL A 378 40.12 -11.68 10.94
C VAL A 378 41.00 -12.30 9.85
N ASN A 379 40.72 -12.03 8.56
CA ASN A 379 41.53 -12.53 7.44
C ASN A 379 42.92 -11.89 7.36
N VAL A 380 43.06 -10.61 7.75
CA VAL A 380 44.35 -9.89 7.71
C VAL A 380 45.21 -10.20 8.95
N LEU A 381 44.60 -10.41 10.12
CA LEU A 381 45.30 -10.63 11.39
C LEU A 381 45.53 -12.11 11.75
N TYR A 382 45.12 -13.07 10.91
CA TYR A 382 45.29 -14.52 11.16
C TYR A 382 44.82 -14.97 12.55
N LEU A 383 43.75 -14.36 13.06
CA LEU A 383 43.15 -14.75 14.34
C LEU A 383 42.59 -16.19 14.24
N SER A 384 42.84 -16.99 15.27
CA SER A 384 42.56 -18.43 15.37
C SER A 384 41.21 -18.89 14.77
N LEU A 385 41.22 -20.03 14.06
CA LEU A 385 40.04 -20.74 13.52
C LEU A 385 38.95 -21.05 14.57
N SER A 386 39.24 -20.90 15.87
CA SER A 386 38.27 -21.06 16.97
C SER A 386 37.25 -19.93 17.11
N LEU A 387 37.40 -18.79 16.39
CA LEU A 387 36.47 -17.65 16.41
C LEU A 387 35.37 -17.72 15.34
N ILE A 388 35.42 -18.72 14.44
CA ILE A 388 34.48 -18.89 13.32
C ILE A 388 33.01 -19.12 13.72
N PRO A 389 32.66 -19.77 14.85
CA PRO A 389 31.27 -19.95 15.26
C PRO A 389 30.53 -18.62 15.56
N TYR A 390 31.27 -17.56 15.93
CA TYR A 390 30.70 -16.24 16.25
C TYR A 390 30.40 -15.40 14.98
N LEU A 391 31.00 -15.74 13.84
CA LEU A 391 30.75 -15.12 12.53
C LEU A 391 29.46 -15.59 11.84
N TRP A 392 28.72 -16.55 12.44
CA TRP A 392 27.50 -17.12 11.86
C TRP A 392 26.21 -16.46 12.39
N PHE A 393 26.29 -15.53 13.33
CA PHE A 393 25.09 -14.81 13.76
C PHE A 393 24.59 -13.89 12.64
N PRO A 394 23.31 -13.99 12.23
CA PRO A 394 22.77 -13.10 11.22
C PRO A 394 22.70 -11.70 11.83
N LEU A 395 23.66 -10.82 11.51
CA LEU A 395 23.51 -9.39 11.76
C LEU A 395 22.35 -8.88 10.92
N THR A 396 21.16 -8.88 11.50
CA THR A 396 19.96 -8.35 10.88
C THR A 396 20.10 -6.84 10.81
N GLY A 397 19.83 -6.23 9.65
CA GLY A 397 19.64 -4.79 9.54
C GLY A 397 18.52 -4.29 10.45
N ILE A 398 18.11 -3.02 10.29
CA ILE A 398 17.08 -2.45 11.18
C ILE A 398 15.81 -3.33 11.12
N PRO A 399 15.26 -3.77 12.27
CA PRO A 399 14.05 -4.56 12.33
C PRO A 399 12.89 -3.90 11.59
N GLN A 400 12.12 -4.71 10.86
CA GLN A 400 11.12 -4.23 9.91
C GLN A 400 9.75 -4.86 10.17
N LEU A 401 8.72 -4.00 10.19
CA LEU A 401 7.31 -4.36 10.33
C LEU A 401 6.49 -3.77 9.17
N LEU A 402 5.28 -4.28 8.96
CA LEU A 402 4.32 -3.71 8.04
C LEU A 402 3.02 -3.37 8.76
N LEU A 403 2.46 -2.20 8.49
CA LEU A 403 1.20 -1.70 9.01
C LEU A 403 0.18 -1.64 7.86
N MET A 404 -0.86 -2.46 7.94
CA MET A 404 -1.99 -2.46 7.02
C MET A 404 -3.07 -1.54 7.58
N THR A 405 -3.21 -0.34 7.04
CA THR A 405 -4.21 0.65 7.48
C THR A 405 -5.52 0.50 6.71
N LYS A 406 -6.54 1.23 7.18
CA LYS A 406 -7.87 1.32 6.56
C LYS A 406 -8.54 -0.04 6.32
N VAL A 407 -8.36 -0.97 7.25
CA VAL A 407 -8.90 -2.33 7.16
C VAL A 407 -10.44 -2.36 7.14
N ASP A 408 -11.05 -1.35 7.76
CA ASP A 408 -12.48 -1.09 7.80
C ASP A 408 -13.00 -0.50 6.48
N GLU A 409 -12.24 0.37 5.82
CA GLU A 409 -12.58 0.79 4.46
C GLU A 409 -12.33 -0.35 3.46
N ALA A 410 -11.31 -1.17 3.71
CA ALA A 410 -10.89 -2.23 2.81
C ALA A 410 -11.85 -3.42 2.77
N CYS A 411 -12.57 -3.75 3.85
CA CYS A 411 -13.50 -4.87 3.87
C CYS A 411 -14.81 -4.48 4.57
N PRO A 412 -15.98 -4.64 3.91
CA PRO A 412 -17.27 -4.28 4.50
C PRO A 412 -17.58 -5.07 5.77
N LEU A 413 -17.17 -6.34 5.85
CA LEU A 413 -17.33 -7.16 7.07
C LEU A 413 -16.59 -6.56 8.27
N VAL A 414 -15.39 -6.02 8.04
CA VAL A 414 -14.58 -5.38 9.08
C VAL A 414 -15.12 -3.99 9.42
N LYS A 415 -15.71 -3.29 8.43
CA LYS A 415 -16.44 -2.04 8.65
C LYS A 415 -17.61 -2.22 9.61
N GLU A 416 -18.40 -3.28 9.40
CA GLU A 416 -19.55 -3.62 10.26
C GLU A 416 -19.09 -4.01 11.66
N SER A 417 -18.00 -4.77 11.77
CA SER A 417 -17.42 -5.17 13.04
C SER A 417 -15.91 -5.34 12.96
N LEU A 418 -15.18 -4.41 13.59
CA LEU A 418 -13.72 -4.46 13.66
C LEU A 418 -13.17 -5.73 14.36
N ALA A 419 -14.01 -6.44 15.13
CA ALA A 419 -13.61 -7.71 15.75
C ALA A 419 -13.34 -8.81 14.71
N ASP A 420 -13.90 -8.67 13.52
CA ASP A 420 -13.75 -9.62 12.42
C ASP A 420 -12.50 -9.39 11.57
N VAL A 421 -11.63 -8.43 11.94
CA VAL A 421 -10.38 -8.14 11.20
C VAL A 421 -9.48 -9.38 11.04
N TYR A 422 -9.43 -10.26 12.06
CA TYR A 422 -8.68 -11.51 12.00
C TYR A 422 -9.51 -12.72 11.54
N LEU A 423 -10.81 -12.54 11.28
CA LEU A 423 -11.69 -13.54 10.68
C LEU A 423 -11.93 -13.27 9.20
N SER A 424 -11.77 -12.04 8.72
CA SER A 424 -11.98 -11.68 7.33
C SER A 424 -10.98 -12.40 6.42
N GLU A 425 -11.51 -13.19 5.48
CA GLU A 425 -10.73 -13.85 4.45
C GLU A 425 -9.99 -12.83 3.57
N TYR A 426 -10.66 -11.74 3.20
CA TYR A 426 -10.06 -10.66 2.40
C TYR A 426 -8.87 -10.00 3.10
N ILE A 427 -9.00 -9.63 4.38
CA ILE A 427 -7.88 -9.03 5.13
C ILE A 427 -6.72 -10.02 5.25
N TYR A 428 -7.00 -11.32 5.43
CA TYR A 428 -5.98 -12.34 5.46
C TYR A 428 -5.24 -12.46 4.11
N LYS A 429 -5.97 -12.53 2.99
CA LYS A 429 -5.39 -12.57 1.64
C LYS A 429 -4.55 -11.32 1.35
N LYS A 430 -5.03 -10.12 1.70
CA LYS A 430 -4.26 -8.87 1.58
C LYS A 430 -3.00 -8.89 2.44
N ALA A 431 -3.04 -9.45 3.64
CA ALA A 431 -1.85 -9.61 4.47
C ALA A 431 -0.83 -10.56 3.85
N GLN A 432 -1.29 -11.65 3.21
CA GLN A 432 -0.43 -12.58 2.48
C GLN A 432 0.17 -11.95 1.23
N GLU A 433 -0.61 -11.17 0.48
CA GLU A 433 -0.15 -10.39 -0.67
C GLU A 433 0.99 -9.45 -0.25
N PHE A 434 0.75 -8.57 0.73
CA PHE A 434 1.80 -7.66 1.23
C PHE A 434 3.02 -8.40 1.78
N SER A 435 2.80 -9.52 2.49
CA SER A 435 3.87 -10.36 3.01
C SER A 435 4.77 -10.91 1.90
N THR A 436 4.16 -11.41 0.83
CA THR A 436 4.87 -12.06 -0.29
C THR A 436 5.55 -11.02 -1.16
N THR A 437 4.82 -9.99 -1.58
CA THR A 437 5.30 -8.93 -2.48
C THR A 437 6.48 -8.16 -1.89
N LEU A 438 6.44 -7.88 -0.59
CA LEU A 438 7.52 -7.14 0.06
C LEU A 438 8.56 -8.06 0.69
N GLY A 439 8.27 -9.36 0.80
CA GLY A 439 9.08 -10.40 1.47
C GLY A 439 9.03 -10.34 3.00
N ILE A 440 8.08 -9.62 3.60
CA ILE A 440 7.99 -9.38 5.06
C ILE A 440 7.27 -10.58 5.66
N PRO A 441 7.80 -11.23 6.72
CA PRO A 441 7.11 -12.38 7.31
C PRO A 441 5.68 -12.03 7.70
N LEU A 442 4.73 -12.93 7.43
CA LEU A 442 3.31 -12.68 7.69
C LEU A 442 3.05 -12.29 9.15
N GLY A 443 3.82 -12.80 10.11
CA GLY A 443 3.75 -12.41 11.53
C GLY A 443 4.06 -10.93 11.82
N CYS A 444 4.81 -10.27 10.94
CA CYS A 444 5.19 -8.86 11.03
C CYS A 444 4.18 -7.90 10.36
N VAL A 445 3.13 -8.43 9.71
CA VAL A 445 2.10 -7.63 9.04
C VAL A 445 0.97 -7.32 10.01
N LEU A 446 0.71 -6.06 10.32
CA LEU A 446 -0.16 -5.62 11.41
C LEU A 446 -1.36 -4.82 10.88
N PRO A 447 -2.55 -5.45 10.78
CA PRO A 447 -3.80 -4.75 10.45
C PRO A 447 -4.20 -3.76 11.54
N VAL A 448 -4.49 -2.52 11.16
CA VAL A 448 -4.98 -1.45 12.05
C VAL A 448 -6.05 -0.61 11.39
N LYS A 449 -6.91 -0.03 12.22
CA LYS A 449 -7.80 1.07 11.87
C LYS A 449 -7.26 2.34 12.55
N ASN A 450 -7.06 3.40 11.78
CA ASN A 450 -6.71 4.71 12.32
C ASN A 450 -8.00 5.50 12.58
N TYR A 451 -7.96 6.41 13.54
CA TYR A 451 -9.02 7.41 13.73
C TYR A 451 -8.98 8.41 12.59
N SER A 452 -10.14 8.68 12.00
CA SER A 452 -10.27 9.60 10.86
C SER A 452 -11.56 10.42 10.91
N GLN A 453 -12.68 9.79 11.27
CA GLN A 453 -14.01 10.41 11.28
C GLN A 453 -14.65 10.44 12.67
N GLU A 454 -14.12 9.64 13.59
CA GLU A 454 -14.63 9.49 14.94
C GLU A 454 -14.38 10.74 15.79
N LEU A 455 -15.29 10.99 16.73
CA LEU A 455 -15.17 12.08 17.70
C LEU A 455 -14.54 11.61 19.02
N ASP A 456 -14.63 10.31 19.31
CA ASP A 456 -14.20 9.68 20.55
C ASP A 456 -13.36 8.43 20.28
N VAL A 457 -12.52 8.07 21.25
CA VAL A 457 -11.71 6.83 21.17
C VAL A 457 -12.58 5.60 21.44
N GLU A 458 -12.35 4.55 20.66
CA GLU A 458 -13.08 3.28 20.70
C GLU A 458 -12.17 2.13 21.15
N LEU A 459 -12.71 1.23 21.98
CA LEU A 459 -11.97 0.12 22.58
C LEU A 459 -11.24 -0.76 21.54
N ARG A 460 -11.93 -1.20 20.48
CA ARG A 460 -11.37 -2.15 19.50
C ARG A 460 -10.26 -1.51 18.67
N THR A 461 -10.47 -0.27 18.24
CA THR A 461 -9.49 0.55 17.51
C THR A 461 -8.26 0.77 18.37
N ASP A 462 -8.44 1.15 19.64
CA ASP A 462 -7.34 1.30 20.61
C ASP A 462 -6.54 0.01 20.77
N VAL A 463 -7.20 -1.15 20.91
CA VAL A 463 -6.51 -2.45 21.07
C VAL A 463 -5.63 -2.77 19.85
N LEU A 464 -6.10 -2.53 18.62
CA LEU A 464 -5.28 -2.76 17.41
C LEU A 464 -4.07 -1.82 17.36
N LEU A 465 -4.32 -0.52 17.56
CA LEU A 465 -3.30 0.52 17.56
C LEU A 465 -2.22 0.28 18.63
N LEU A 466 -2.63 0.00 19.86
CA LEU A 466 -1.71 -0.26 20.97
C LEU A 466 -0.96 -1.58 20.78
N SER A 467 -1.59 -2.62 20.23
CA SER A 467 -0.90 -3.87 19.90
C SER A 467 0.17 -3.65 18.84
N ALA A 468 -0.11 -2.83 17.82
CA ALA A 468 0.88 -2.47 16.81
C ALA A 468 2.08 -1.72 17.42
N VAL A 469 1.81 -0.73 18.28
CA VAL A 469 2.88 0.00 19.00
C VAL A 469 3.69 -0.94 19.89
N GLN A 470 3.04 -1.87 20.60
CA GLN A 470 3.75 -2.85 21.43
C GLN A 470 4.73 -3.68 20.58
N GLN A 471 4.30 -4.14 19.41
CA GLN A 471 5.16 -4.89 18.49
C GLN A 471 6.32 -4.03 17.96
N MET A 472 6.09 -2.75 17.66
CA MET A 472 7.16 -1.82 17.27
C MET A 472 8.22 -1.67 18.36
N LEU A 473 7.81 -1.63 19.64
CA LEU A 473 8.75 -1.56 20.76
C LEU A 473 9.54 -2.86 20.93
N HIS A 474 8.88 -4.02 20.85
CA HIS A 474 9.59 -5.32 20.89
C HIS A 474 10.62 -5.45 19.75
N TYR A 475 10.29 -4.96 18.55
CA TYR A 475 11.24 -4.98 17.42
C TYR A 475 12.37 -3.98 17.60
N ALA A 476 12.12 -2.84 18.26
CA ALA A 476 13.19 -1.92 18.64
C ALA A 476 14.14 -2.55 19.68
N ASP A 477 13.64 -3.39 20.60
CA ASP A 477 14.50 -4.12 21.54
C ASP A 477 15.45 -5.08 20.82
N SER A 478 14.96 -5.80 19.80
CA SER A 478 15.84 -6.63 18.96
C SER A 478 16.95 -5.83 18.28
N PHE A 479 16.72 -4.55 17.95
CA PHE A 479 17.79 -3.69 17.45
C PHE A 479 18.82 -3.38 18.54
N PHE A 480 18.37 -3.08 19.77
CA PHE A 480 19.27 -2.76 20.88
C PHE A 480 20.09 -3.97 21.35
N GLU A 481 19.49 -5.16 21.40
CA GLU A 481 20.17 -6.41 21.77
C GLU A 481 21.39 -6.66 20.86
N ASN A 482 21.25 -6.41 19.55
CA ASN A 482 22.35 -6.54 18.60
C ASN A 482 23.51 -5.54 18.87
N GLN A 483 23.22 -4.36 19.42
CA GLN A 483 24.25 -3.34 19.71
C GLN A 483 25.06 -3.67 20.98
N VAL A 484 24.47 -4.36 21.95
CA VAL A 484 25.17 -4.75 23.18
C VAL A 484 26.25 -5.79 22.88
N VAL A 485 25.95 -6.73 21.98
CA VAL A 485 26.90 -7.76 21.53
C VAL A 485 28.12 -7.13 20.86
N ASP A 486 27.93 -6.16 19.96
CA ASP A 486 29.03 -5.45 19.29
C ASP A 486 30.00 -4.79 20.28
N SER A 487 29.48 -4.21 21.37
CA SER A 487 30.30 -3.53 22.39
C SER A 487 31.11 -4.51 23.26
N ALA A 488 30.52 -5.65 23.63
CA ALA A 488 31.18 -6.65 24.46
C ALA A 488 32.28 -7.41 23.70
N GLU A 489 32.09 -7.64 22.39
CA GLU A 489 33.11 -8.24 21.53
C GLU A 489 34.27 -7.28 21.24
N ALA A 490 34.00 -5.98 21.09
CA ALA A 490 35.05 -4.97 20.95
C ALA A 490 35.95 -4.87 22.19
N ASP A 491 35.36 -4.94 23.38
CA ASP A 491 36.09 -4.91 24.66
C ASP A 491 36.88 -6.22 24.91
N MET A 492 36.46 -7.35 24.34
CA MET A 492 37.18 -8.63 24.40
C MET A 492 38.32 -8.75 23.38
N ALA A 493 38.32 -7.92 22.33
CA ALA A 493 39.33 -7.92 21.27
C ALA A 493 40.50 -6.93 21.52
N LEU A 494 40.37 -6.07 22.55
CA LEU A 494 41.41 -5.21 23.12
C LEU A 494 42.16 -5.94 24.24
#